data_AF-A0A8S3DT24-F1
#
_entry.id   AF-A0A8S3DT24-F1
#
_cell.length_a   1.000
_cell.length_b   1.000
_cell.length_c   1.000
_cell.angle_alpha   90.00
_cell.angle_beta   90.00
_cell.angle_gamma   90.00
#
_symmetry.space_group_name_H-M   'P 1'
#
loop_
_entity.id
_entity.type
_entity.pdbx_description
1 polymer ?
#
loop_
_entity_poly.entity_id
_entity_poly.type
_entity_poly.pdbx_seq_one_letter_code
_entity_poly.pdbx_strand_id
1 'polypeptide(L)'
;SQQKESIDDSNRTTFTRRVYQVDATTICQLIKRNENKCLYKSFGQLLYQASIDRIETACNHQNDDLLLINAPDLISVAFHWNSSECTTSDVEDFVSIIEPFINLRELFYDVTISDARIKQLCLIGLICFYGNTIEVFFSYEHSTSKWLFCFDGNVTVANDWNAVIRKCIDFHLQPFLLIYANSQQNPVDISQLLKRTILQEKSNHNNNHNGEFFH
;
A
#
# COMPACT_ATOMS: atom_id res chain seq x y z
N SER A 1 -34.17 33.07 21.37
CA SER A 1 -32.90 32.57 21.92
C SER A 1 -32.47 31.36 21.12
N GLN A 2 -31.67 31.57 20.07
CA GLN A 2 -31.02 30.51 19.30
C GLN A 2 -29.67 30.27 19.94
N GLN A 3 -29.49 29.13 20.62
CA GLN A 3 -28.16 28.66 20.99
C GLN A 3 -27.63 27.82 19.83
N LYS A 4 -26.63 28.38 19.17
CA LYS A 4 -25.82 27.78 18.13
C LYS A 4 -24.85 26.85 18.86
N GLU A 5 -25.12 25.55 18.85
CA GLU A 5 -24.16 24.55 19.32
C GLU A 5 -22.93 24.63 18.42
N SER A 6 -21.84 25.11 19.00
CA SER A 6 -20.50 25.07 18.44
C SER A 6 -20.07 23.61 18.40
N ILE A 7 -20.08 23.02 17.21
CA ILE A 7 -19.44 21.73 16.95
C ILE A 7 -17.94 21.94 17.15
N ASP A 8 -17.41 21.31 18.18
CA ASP A 8 -16.00 21.27 18.52
C ASP A 8 -15.25 20.42 17.48
N ASP A 9 -14.58 21.08 16.53
CA ASP A 9 -13.80 20.49 15.44
C ASP A 9 -12.54 19.72 15.90
N SER A 10 -12.28 19.64 17.22
CA SER A 10 -11.06 19.04 17.78
C SER A 10 -11.08 17.51 17.87
N ASN A 11 -12.22 16.85 17.60
CA ASN A 11 -12.40 15.40 17.80
C ASN A 11 -12.62 14.56 16.53
N ARG A 12 -12.39 15.11 15.32
CA ARG A 12 -12.19 14.25 14.14
C ARG A 12 -10.84 13.57 14.27
N THR A 13 -10.82 12.43 14.94
CA THR A 13 -9.69 11.50 14.96
C THR A 13 -9.21 11.31 13.54
N THR A 14 -8.00 11.81 13.27
CA THR A 14 -7.32 11.79 11.98
C THR A 14 -6.95 10.34 11.67
N PHE A 15 -7.93 9.53 11.26
CA PHE A 15 -7.73 8.14 10.94
C PHE A 15 -6.87 8.05 9.68
N THR A 16 -5.56 7.97 9.89
CA THR A 16 -4.58 7.73 8.85
C THR A 16 -4.64 6.24 8.55
N ARG A 17 -5.57 5.80 7.70
CA ARG A 17 -5.54 4.44 7.18
C ARG A 17 -4.27 4.30 6.33
N ARG A 18 -3.23 3.69 6.90
CA ARG A 18 -1.94 3.51 6.22
C ARG A 18 -1.96 2.40 5.18
N VAL A 19 -2.94 1.49 5.24
CA VAL A 19 -3.07 0.33 4.37
C VAL A 19 -4.42 0.33 3.65
N TYR A 20 -4.37 0.47 2.33
CA TYR A 20 -5.52 0.35 1.45
C TYR A 20 -5.81 -1.13 1.22
N GLN A 21 -6.94 -1.64 1.68
CA GLN A 21 -7.25 -3.07 1.62
C GLN A 21 -8.32 -3.36 0.59
N VAL A 22 -8.08 -4.36 -0.25
CA VAL A 22 -8.95 -4.76 -1.36
C VAL A 22 -9.03 -6.28 -1.43
N ASP A 23 -10.17 -6.81 -1.89
CA ASP A 23 -10.29 -8.23 -2.23
C ASP A 23 -9.79 -8.46 -3.67
N ALA A 24 -8.83 -9.36 -3.84
CA ALA A 24 -8.28 -9.68 -5.15
C ALA A 24 -9.36 -10.22 -6.10
N THR A 25 -10.33 -10.97 -5.59
CA THR A 25 -11.44 -11.56 -6.34
C THR A 25 -12.30 -10.47 -6.97
N THR A 26 -12.59 -9.40 -6.23
CA THR A 26 -13.33 -8.24 -6.74
C THR A 26 -12.57 -7.57 -7.89
N ILE A 27 -11.26 -7.40 -7.75
CA ILE A 27 -10.42 -6.86 -8.83
C ILE A 27 -10.48 -7.77 -10.06
N CYS A 28 -10.32 -9.09 -9.92
CA CYS A 28 -10.40 -10.02 -11.05
C CYS A 28 -11.76 -9.95 -11.76
N GLN A 29 -12.86 -9.81 -11.02
CA GLN A 29 -14.18 -9.59 -11.63
C GLN A 29 -14.28 -8.26 -12.36
N LEU A 30 -13.68 -7.19 -11.82
CA LEU A 30 -13.63 -5.88 -12.47
C LEU A 30 -12.82 -5.92 -13.76
N ILE A 31 -11.70 -6.65 -13.80
CA ILE A 31 -10.89 -6.87 -15.01
C ILE A 31 -11.76 -7.49 -16.12
N LYS A 32 -12.45 -8.61 -15.82
CA LYS A 32 -13.35 -9.30 -16.77
C LYS A 32 -14.49 -8.40 -17.26
N ARG A 33 -15.04 -7.55 -16.38
CA ARG A 33 -16.05 -6.54 -16.76
C ARG A 33 -15.46 -5.43 -17.63
N ASN A 34 -14.18 -5.09 -17.42
CA ASN A 34 -13.49 -4.01 -18.11
C ASN A 34 -13.10 -4.38 -19.55
N GLU A 35 -12.74 -5.64 -19.82
CA GLU A 35 -12.38 -6.13 -21.16
C GLU A 35 -13.43 -5.80 -22.23
N ASN A 36 -14.71 -5.81 -21.83
CA ASN A 36 -15.83 -5.60 -22.75
C ASN A 36 -16.26 -4.12 -22.84
N LYS A 37 -15.83 -3.26 -21.92
CA LYS A 37 -16.45 -1.95 -21.69
C LYS A 37 -15.46 -0.78 -21.55
N CYS A 38 -14.16 -1.04 -21.34
CA CYS A 38 -13.12 -0.03 -21.13
C CYS A 38 -13.51 1.04 -20.09
N LEU A 39 -14.14 0.62 -18.98
CA LEU A 39 -14.65 1.46 -17.89
C LEU A 39 -13.51 2.09 -17.07
N TYR A 40 -12.46 1.32 -16.81
CA TYR A 40 -11.33 1.72 -15.97
C TYR A 40 -10.07 1.81 -16.81
N LYS A 41 -9.36 2.93 -16.71
CA LYS A 41 -8.18 3.26 -17.53
C LYS A 41 -6.85 3.06 -16.81
N SER A 42 -6.88 2.90 -15.49
CA SER A 42 -5.69 2.73 -14.66
C SER A 42 -5.96 1.71 -13.57
N PHE A 43 -4.87 1.20 -12.99
CA PHE A 43 -4.95 0.34 -11.82
C PHE A 43 -5.56 1.07 -10.62
N GLY A 44 -5.26 2.36 -10.46
CA GLY A 44 -5.82 3.17 -9.38
C GLY A 44 -7.36 3.21 -9.40
N GLN A 45 -7.95 3.36 -10.59
CA GLN A 45 -9.41 3.34 -10.74
C GLN A 45 -10.04 1.98 -10.41
N LEU A 46 -9.37 0.87 -10.75
CA LEU A 46 -9.80 -0.48 -10.36
C LEU A 46 -9.77 -0.66 -8.84
N LEU A 47 -8.69 -0.19 -8.19
CA LEU A 47 -8.54 -0.20 -6.73
C LEU A 47 -9.64 0.61 -6.04
N TYR A 48 -9.95 1.79 -6.57
CA TYR A 48 -11.05 2.62 -6.08
C TYR A 48 -12.38 1.90 -6.21
N GLN A 49 -12.72 1.40 -7.40
CA GLN A 49 -13.98 0.70 -7.59
C GLN A 49 -14.13 -0.53 -6.69
N ALA A 50 -13.09 -1.34 -6.56
CA ALA A 50 -13.15 -2.52 -5.68
C ALA A 50 -13.34 -2.15 -4.20
N SER A 51 -12.87 -0.97 -3.78
CA SER A 51 -13.12 -0.47 -2.43
C SER A 51 -14.58 -0.04 -2.22
N ILE A 52 -15.22 0.53 -3.25
CA ILE A 52 -16.63 0.90 -3.23
C ILE A 52 -17.50 -0.36 -3.14
N ASP A 53 -17.27 -1.34 -4.02
CA ASP A 53 -18.00 -2.61 -4.01
C ASP A 53 -17.89 -3.31 -2.63
N ARG A 54 -16.73 -3.22 -1.97
CA ARG A 54 -16.53 -3.74 -0.59
C ARG A 54 -17.35 -2.99 0.45
N ILE A 55 -17.46 -1.66 0.35
CA ILE A 55 -18.26 -0.86 1.30
C ILE A 55 -19.74 -1.18 1.13
N GLU A 56 -20.23 -1.21 -0.12
CA GLU A 56 -21.63 -1.51 -0.43
C GLU A 56 -22.05 -2.91 0.06
N THR A 57 -21.15 -3.90 -0.04
CA THR A 57 -21.40 -5.26 0.42
C THR A 57 -21.27 -5.43 1.94
N ALA A 58 -20.41 -4.64 2.60
CA ALA A 58 -20.16 -4.78 4.03
C ALA A 58 -21.16 -4.04 4.92
N CYS A 59 -21.70 -2.88 4.53
CA CYS A 59 -22.43 -2.01 5.46
C CYS A 59 -23.15 -0.80 4.82
N ASN A 60 -24.26 -0.34 5.42
CA ASN A 60 -24.99 0.92 5.12
C ASN A 60 -24.20 2.22 5.46
N HIS A 61 -22.87 2.19 5.47
CA HIS A 61 -22.03 3.30 5.93
C HIS A 61 -21.66 4.25 4.78
N GLN A 62 -21.64 5.55 5.09
CA GLN A 62 -21.40 6.63 4.13
C GLN A 62 -19.93 6.66 3.66
N ASN A 63 -19.72 7.20 2.46
CA ASN A 63 -18.45 7.30 1.70
C ASN A 63 -17.27 8.01 2.40
N ASP A 64 -17.41 8.43 3.66
CA ASP A 64 -16.43 9.21 4.41
C ASP A 64 -15.10 8.45 4.62
N ASP A 65 -15.13 7.11 4.57
CA ASP A 65 -13.96 6.23 4.70
C ASP A 65 -12.95 6.35 3.54
N LEU A 66 -13.31 7.03 2.44
CA LEU A 66 -12.48 7.21 1.25
C LEU A 66 -12.05 8.67 1.02
N LEU A 67 -12.10 9.51 2.06
CA LEU A 67 -11.57 10.87 2.00
C LEU A 67 -10.07 10.90 2.36
N LEU A 68 -9.22 11.39 1.47
CA LEU A 68 -7.81 11.62 1.77
C LEU A 68 -7.60 13.04 2.32
N ILE A 69 -7.24 13.12 3.61
CA ILE A 69 -7.03 14.38 4.35
C ILE A 69 -5.57 14.78 4.56
N ASN A 70 -4.64 14.04 3.94
CA ASN A 70 -3.21 14.28 4.00
C ASN A 70 -2.56 14.05 2.62
N ALA A 71 -1.24 14.13 2.54
CA ALA A 71 -0.47 13.89 1.32
C ALA A 71 0.64 12.87 1.57
N PRO A 72 0.32 11.57 1.76
CA PRO A 72 1.30 10.56 2.13
C PRO A 72 2.35 10.40 1.02
N ASP A 73 3.62 10.24 1.41
CA ASP A 73 4.70 9.89 0.49
C ASP A 73 4.90 8.39 0.36
N LEU A 74 4.23 7.60 1.20
CA LEU A 74 4.24 6.15 1.16
C LEU A 74 2.83 5.64 1.46
N ILE A 75 2.37 4.71 0.63
CA ILE A 75 1.14 3.95 0.85
C ILE A 75 1.45 2.47 0.66
N SER A 76 0.67 1.63 1.34
CA SER A 76 0.63 0.21 1.01
C SER A 76 -0.77 -0.21 0.59
N VAL A 77 -0.84 -1.11 -0.38
CA VAL A 77 -2.08 -1.71 -0.86
C VAL A 77 -2.01 -3.20 -0.58
N ALA A 78 -2.93 -3.71 0.24
CA ALA A 78 -2.99 -5.10 0.65
C ALA A 78 -4.17 -5.82 0.01
N PHE A 79 -3.93 -7.05 -0.44
CA PHE A 79 -4.90 -7.90 -1.10
C PHE A 79 -5.18 -9.15 -0.30
N HIS A 80 -6.45 -9.51 -0.21
CA HIS A 80 -6.88 -10.80 0.31
C HIS A 80 -7.26 -11.68 -0.87
N TRP A 81 -6.66 -12.87 -0.94
CA TRP A 81 -6.98 -13.89 -1.95
C TRP A 81 -7.86 -14.96 -1.32
N ASN A 82 -9.00 -15.26 -1.94
CA ASN A 82 -9.75 -16.46 -1.60
C ASN A 82 -9.18 -17.66 -2.37
N SER A 83 -8.20 -18.35 -1.78
CA SER A 83 -7.42 -19.38 -2.47
C SER A 83 -8.26 -20.56 -3.00
N SER A 84 -9.46 -20.82 -2.47
CA SER A 84 -10.35 -21.87 -2.99
C SER A 84 -11.07 -21.49 -4.29
N GLU A 85 -11.08 -20.21 -4.65
CA GLU A 85 -11.81 -19.70 -5.81
C GLU A 85 -10.89 -19.10 -6.88
N CYS A 86 -9.62 -18.85 -6.54
CA CYS A 86 -8.64 -18.24 -7.43
C CYS A 86 -7.95 -19.27 -8.34
N THR A 87 -8.05 -19.06 -9.64
CA THR A 87 -7.33 -19.85 -10.66
C THR A 87 -5.97 -19.23 -10.99
N THR A 88 -5.08 -20.00 -11.62
CA THR A 88 -3.83 -19.48 -12.18
C THR A 88 -4.07 -18.31 -13.13
N SER A 89 -5.08 -18.40 -14.01
CA SER A 89 -5.44 -17.32 -14.94
C SER A 89 -5.82 -16.04 -14.22
N ASP A 90 -6.53 -16.13 -13.09
CA ASP A 90 -6.89 -14.95 -12.30
C ASP A 90 -5.66 -14.24 -11.73
N VAL A 91 -4.62 -15.00 -11.34
CA VAL A 91 -3.35 -14.42 -10.87
C VAL A 91 -2.63 -13.72 -12.02
N GLU A 92 -2.59 -14.34 -13.20
CA GLU A 92 -1.97 -13.74 -14.39
C GLU A 92 -2.63 -12.43 -14.79
N ASP A 93 -3.97 -12.42 -14.86
CA ASP A 93 -4.77 -11.24 -15.19
C ASP A 93 -4.55 -10.14 -14.14
N PHE A 94 -4.58 -10.49 -12.86
CA PHE A 94 -4.37 -9.55 -11.77
C PHE A 94 -2.98 -8.94 -11.80
N VAL A 95 -1.93 -9.76 -11.91
CA VAL A 95 -0.55 -9.28 -11.91
C VAL A 95 -0.32 -8.35 -13.11
N SER A 96 -0.87 -8.69 -14.28
CA SER A 96 -0.69 -7.93 -15.52
C SER A 96 -1.28 -6.52 -15.49
N ILE A 97 -2.27 -6.25 -14.64
CA ILE A 97 -2.86 -4.92 -14.50
C ILE A 97 -2.15 -4.04 -13.47
N ILE A 98 -1.21 -4.57 -12.68
CA ILE A 98 -0.51 -3.79 -11.66
C ILE A 98 0.42 -2.79 -12.35
N GLU A 99 0.16 -1.51 -12.11
CA GLU A 99 0.97 -0.44 -12.64
C GLU A 99 2.10 -0.08 -11.67
N PRO A 100 3.32 0.20 -12.18
CA PRO A 100 4.44 0.64 -11.36
C PRO A 100 4.27 2.07 -10.83
N PHE A 101 3.21 2.78 -11.25
CA PHE A 101 2.88 4.13 -10.80
C PHE A 101 1.41 4.21 -10.44
N ILE A 102 1.11 5.04 -9.45
CA ILE A 102 -0.24 5.22 -8.93
C ILE A 102 -0.45 6.69 -8.56
N ASN A 103 -1.57 7.27 -8.96
CA ASN A 103 -1.95 8.62 -8.54
C ASN A 103 -2.86 8.52 -7.32
N LEU A 104 -2.54 9.22 -6.24
CA LEU A 104 -3.36 9.22 -5.03
C LEU A 104 -4.80 9.66 -5.33
N ARG A 105 -5.01 10.60 -6.25
CA ARG A 105 -6.34 11.06 -6.66
C ARG A 105 -7.24 9.94 -7.20
N GLU A 106 -6.67 8.87 -7.73
CA GLU A 106 -7.43 7.78 -8.33
C GLU A 106 -7.92 6.75 -7.31
N LEU A 107 -7.43 6.79 -6.06
CA LEU A 107 -7.71 5.79 -5.02
C LEU A 107 -8.80 6.21 -4.04
N PHE A 108 -9.12 7.49 -4.01
CA PHE A 108 -9.97 8.09 -2.99
C PHE A 108 -11.13 8.81 -3.65
N TYR A 109 -12.28 8.82 -2.97
CA TYR A 109 -13.47 9.52 -3.45
C TYR A 109 -13.19 11.02 -3.61
N ASP A 110 -12.52 11.61 -2.63
CA ASP A 110 -12.00 12.97 -2.70
C ASP A 110 -10.66 13.10 -1.97
N VAL A 111 -9.87 14.08 -2.40
CA VAL A 111 -8.54 14.37 -1.87
C VAL A 111 -8.49 15.83 -1.48
N THR A 112 -8.58 16.13 -0.19
CA THR A 112 -8.75 17.52 0.28
C THR A 112 -7.48 18.37 0.07
N ILE A 113 -6.30 17.77 0.16
CA ILE A 113 -5.01 18.47 0.06
C ILE A 113 -4.55 18.56 -1.39
N SER A 114 -4.26 19.78 -1.86
CA SER A 114 -3.82 20.04 -3.25
C SER A 114 -2.59 19.24 -3.65
N ASP A 115 -1.58 19.13 -2.77
CA ASP A 115 -0.35 18.38 -3.04
C ASP A 115 -0.65 16.90 -3.32
N ALA A 116 -1.60 16.30 -2.60
CA ALA A 116 -1.99 14.91 -2.80
C ALA A 116 -2.74 14.69 -4.13
N ARG A 117 -3.46 15.70 -4.64
CA ARG A 117 -4.23 15.59 -5.90
C ARG A 117 -3.35 15.37 -7.14
N ILE A 118 -2.09 15.80 -7.09
CA ILE A 118 -1.13 15.66 -8.18
C ILE A 118 -0.01 14.67 -7.85
N LYS A 119 -0.04 14.05 -6.66
CA LYS A 119 1.03 13.17 -6.19
C LYS A 119 0.92 11.80 -6.85
N GLN A 120 1.93 11.48 -7.64
CA GLN A 120 2.17 10.13 -8.16
C GLN A 120 3.22 9.43 -7.30
N LEU A 121 2.93 8.19 -6.91
CA LEU A 121 3.83 7.32 -6.18
C LEU A 121 4.32 6.19 -7.11
N CYS A 122 5.51 5.68 -6.84
CA CYS A 122 6.18 4.63 -7.60
C CYS A 122 6.22 3.33 -6.79
N LEU A 123 5.99 2.20 -7.44
CA LEU A 123 6.05 0.89 -6.80
C LEU A 123 7.51 0.58 -6.45
N ILE A 124 7.79 0.36 -5.17
CA ILE A 124 9.14 0.07 -4.65
C ILE A 124 9.25 -1.31 -4.02
N GLY A 125 8.11 -1.97 -3.77
CA GLY A 125 8.08 -3.29 -3.17
C GLY A 125 6.80 -4.05 -3.49
N LEU A 126 6.94 -5.37 -3.66
CA LEU A 126 5.84 -6.30 -3.84
C LEU A 126 6.13 -7.55 -3.00
N ILE A 127 5.20 -7.91 -2.12
CA ILE A 127 5.20 -9.19 -1.40
C ILE A 127 4.17 -10.09 -2.07
N CYS A 128 4.56 -11.31 -2.42
CA CYS A 128 3.65 -12.32 -2.94
C CYS A 128 3.67 -13.58 -2.07
N PHE A 129 2.60 -14.35 -2.18
CA PHE A 129 2.53 -15.71 -1.65
C PHE A 129 2.41 -16.73 -2.78
N TYR A 130 2.95 -17.93 -2.57
CA TYR A 130 2.50 -19.12 -3.28
C TYR A 130 1.60 -19.93 -2.33
N GLY A 131 0.30 -19.94 -2.61
CA GLY A 131 -0.69 -20.47 -1.67
C GLY A 131 -0.70 -19.67 -0.35
N ASN A 132 -0.69 -20.36 0.80
CA ASN A 132 -0.75 -19.73 2.13
C ASN A 132 0.56 -19.84 2.93
N THR A 133 1.65 -20.29 2.31
CA THR A 133 2.80 -20.81 3.06
C THR A 133 4.15 -20.25 2.66
N ILE A 134 4.31 -19.77 1.43
CA ILE A 134 5.60 -19.35 0.91
C ILE A 134 5.54 -17.88 0.54
N GLU A 135 6.28 -17.07 1.30
CA GLU A 135 6.44 -15.63 1.06
C GLU A 135 7.67 -15.37 0.19
N VAL A 136 7.49 -14.54 -0.85
CA VAL A 136 8.56 -13.98 -1.67
C VAL A 136 8.47 -12.47 -1.67
N PHE A 137 9.62 -11.80 -1.86
CA PHE A 137 9.68 -10.34 -1.90
C PHE A 137 10.39 -9.85 -3.15
N PHE A 138 9.79 -8.86 -3.80
CA PHE A 138 10.42 -8.06 -4.83
C PHE A 138 10.66 -6.65 -4.32
N SER A 139 11.85 -6.11 -4.54
CA SER A 139 12.19 -4.73 -4.20
C SER A 139 12.83 -4.00 -5.37
N TYR A 140 12.57 -2.69 -5.42
CA TYR A 140 13.24 -1.81 -6.36
C TYR A 140 14.51 -1.22 -5.73
N GLU A 141 15.67 -1.51 -6.31
CA GLU A 141 16.96 -0.97 -5.90
C GLU A 141 17.26 0.32 -6.66
N HIS A 142 17.06 1.47 -5.98
CA HIS A 142 17.23 2.79 -6.59
C HIS A 142 18.63 3.02 -7.15
N SER A 143 19.68 2.56 -6.46
CA SER A 143 21.08 2.80 -6.87
C SER A 143 21.42 2.17 -8.22
N THR A 144 20.79 1.05 -8.54
CA THR A 144 21.02 0.31 -9.80
C THR A 144 19.85 0.44 -10.76
N SER A 145 18.73 1.03 -10.33
CA SER A 145 17.47 1.07 -11.05
C SER A 145 16.98 -0.31 -11.49
N LYS A 146 17.18 -1.33 -10.64
CA LYS A 146 16.82 -2.72 -10.91
C LYS A 146 15.86 -3.28 -9.89
N TRP A 147 15.00 -4.17 -10.35
CA TRP A 147 14.21 -5.04 -9.48
C TRP A 147 15.02 -6.22 -8.99
N LEU A 148 14.92 -6.49 -7.69
CA LEU A 148 15.48 -7.65 -7.01
C LEU A 148 14.35 -8.63 -6.68
N PHE A 149 14.66 -9.92 -6.74
CA PHE A 149 13.82 -11.03 -6.29
C PHE A 149 14.50 -11.71 -5.12
N CYS A 150 13.87 -11.62 -3.96
CA CYS A 150 14.34 -12.12 -2.68
C CYS A 150 13.48 -13.32 -2.25
N PHE A 151 14.13 -14.45 -2.01
CA PHE A 151 13.46 -15.66 -1.56
C PHE A 151 14.40 -16.50 -0.69
N ASP A 152 13.94 -16.91 0.49
CA ASP A 152 14.68 -17.79 1.41
C ASP A 152 16.15 -17.34 1.64
N GLY A 153 16.34 -16.06 1.92
CA GLY A 153 17.67 -15.45 2.12
C GLY A 153 18.51 -15.25 0.85
N ASN A 154 18.07 -15.72 -0.31
CA ASN A 154 18.74 -15.51 -1.59
C ASN A 154 18.21 -14.26 -2.28
N VAL A 155 19.10 -13.50 -2.92
CA VAL A 155 18.76 -12.29 -3.69
C VAL A 155 19.24 -12.47 -5.13
N THR A 156 18.34 -12.32 -6.08
CA THR A 156 18.63 -12.38 -7.52
C THR A 156 18.08 -11.14 -8.22
N VAL A 157 18.57 -10.82 -9.41
CA VAL A 157 18.12 -9.65 -10.18
C VAL A 157 16.98 -10.06 -11.12
N ALA A 158 15.82 -9.39 -11.01
CA ALA A 158 14.75 -9.47 -12.00
C ALA A 158 14.96 -8.45 -13.14
N ASN A 159 15.72 -7.38 -12.92
CA ASN A 159 15.99 -6.25 -13.84
C ASN A 159 14.86 -5.22 -13.88
N ASP A 160 13.74 -5.51 -14.53
CA ASP A 160 12.66 -4.53 -14.75
C ASP A 160 11.30 -5.04 -14.25
N TRP A 161 10.29 -4.17 -14.27
CA TRP A 161 8.94 -4.51 -13.82
C TRP A 161 8.33 -5.65 -14.64
N ASN A 162 8.53 -5.67 -15.96
CA ASN A 162 8.02 -6.74 -16.83
C ASN A 162 8.63 -8.11 -16.47
N ALA A 163 9.86 -8.15 -15.98
CA ALA A 163 10.47 -9.37 -15.47
C ALA A 163 9.91 -9.80 -14.11
N VAL A 164 9.52 -8.86 -13.24
CA VAL A 164 8.78 -9.17 -12.01
C VAL A 164 7.44 -9.80 -12.35
N ILE A 165 6.68 -9.20 -13.27
CA ILE A 165 5.41 -9.73 -13.79
C ILE A 165 5.57 -11.16 -14.30
N ARG A 166 6.56 -11.40 -15.17
CA ARG A 166 6.86 -12.75 -15.68
C ARG A 166 7.16 -13.75 -14.57
N LYS A 167 7.97 -13.38 -13.58
CA LYS A 167 8.22 -14.26 -12.43
C LYS A 167 6.95 -14.55 -11.64
N CYS A 168 6.09 -13.56 -11.42
CA CYS A 168 4.82 -13.80 -10.75
C CYS A 168 3.93 -14.78 -11.52
N ILE A 169 3.91 -14.69 -12.84
CA ILE A 169 3.17 -15.61 -13.72
C ILE A 169 3.80 -17.01 -13.68
N ASP A 170 5.10 -17.12 -13.96
CA ASP A 170 5.84 -18.39 -14.05
C ASP A 170 5.78 -19.21 -12.75
N PHE A 171 5.75 -18.54 -11.60
CA PHE A 171 5.71 -19.16 -10.28
C PHE A 171 4.33 -19.06 -9.60
N HIS A 172 3.29 -18.59 -10.31
CA HIS A 172 1.92 -18.44 -9.78
C HIS A 172 1.86 -17.69 -8.43
N LEU A 173 2.62 -16.60 -8.33
CA LEU A 173 2.77 -15.83 -7.11
C LEU A 173 1.62 -14.84 -6.98
N GLN A 174 0.82 -14.98 -5.93
CA GLN A 174 -0.32 -14.12 -5.60
C GLN A 174 0.16 -12.85 -4.89
N PRO A 175 0.00 -11.65 -5.48
CA PRO A 175 0.38 -10.39 -4.83
C PRO A 175 -0.42 -10.14 -3.56
N PHE A 176 0.25 -10.00 -2.42
CA PHE A 176 -0.38 -9.71 -1.13
C PHE A 176 -0.23 -8.26 -0.71
N LEU A 177 0.96 -7.67 -0.88
CA LEU A 177 1.22 -6.30 -0.47
C LEU A 177 2.04 -5.56 -1.52
N LEU A 178 1.51 -4.46 -2.02
CA LEU A 178 2.24 -3.48 -2.82
C LEU A 178 2.65 -2.32 -1.94
N ILE A 179 3.86 -1.80 -2.14
CA ILE A 179 4.39 -0.63 -1.43
C ILE A 179 4.74 0.43 -2.47
N TYR A 180 3.99 1.52 -2.47
CA TYR A 180 4.25 2.67 -3.34
C TYR A 180 4.85 3.81 -2.54
N ALA A 181 5.90 4.44 -3.06
CA ALA A 181 6.57 5.56 -2.42
C ALA A 181 6.91 6.68 -3.41
N ASN A 182 7.09 7.89 -2.91
CA ASN A 182 7.49 9.05 -3.69
C ASN A 182 8.94 8.89 -4.16
N SER A 183 9.17 8.89 -5.47
CA SER A 183 10.50 8.68 -6.07
C SER A 183 11.52 9.78 -5.78
N GLN A 184 11.06 10.95 -5.33
CA GLN A 184 11.93 12.05 -4.89
C GLN A 184 12.54 11.81 -3.51
N GLN A 185 12.10 10.78 -2.78
CA GLN A 185 12.69 10.42 -1.51
C GLN A 185 13.81 9.39 -1.73
N ASN A 186 15.03 9.78 -1.35
CA ASN A 186 16.13 8.83 -1.22
C ASN A 186 15.74 7.72 -0.24
N PRO A 187 16.22 6.47 -0.44
CA PRO A 187 15.96 5.39 0.49
C PRO A 187 16.31 5.85 1.91
N VAL A 188 15.35 5.72 2.82
CA VAL A 188 15.55 6.10 4.21
C VAL A 188 16.72 5.27 4.72
N ASP A 189 17.84 5.94 5.06
CA ASP A 189 19.02 5.27 5.60
C ASP A 189 18.63 4.60 6.92
N ILE A 190 18.34 3.29 6.84
CA ILE A 190 17.92 2.48 7.98
C ILE A 190 19.01 2.51 9.06
N SER A 191 20.28 2.69 8.68
CA SER A 191 21.39 2.88 9.61
C SER A 191 21.23 4.14 10.46
N GLN A 192 20.67 5.22 9.90
CA GLN A 192 20.35 6.44 10.66
C GLN A 192 19.12 6.29 11.54
N LEU A 193 18.10 5.55 11.08
CA LEU A 193 16.94 5.23 11.91
C LEU A 193 17.34 4.38 13.13
N LEU A 194 18.12 3.32 12.92
CA LEU A 194 18.63 2.46 14.00
C LEU A 194 19.53 3.24 14.95
N LYS A 195 20.38 4.14 14.45
CA LYS A 195 21.17 5.04 15.31
C LYS A 195 20.29 5.93 16.18
N ARG A 196 19.21 6.51 15.63
CA ARG A 196 18.26 7.33 16.41
C ARG A 196 17.55 6.50 17.48
N THR A 197 17.12 5.29 17.17
CA THR A 197 16.48 4.38 18.14
C THR A 197 17.44 4.00 19.27
N ILE A 198 18.67 3.62 18.95
CA ILE A 198 19.70 3.26 19.95
C ILE A 198 20.08 4.47 20.82
N LEU A 199 20.13 5.68 20.23
CA LEU A 199 20.39 6.91 20.98
C LEU A 199 19.24 7.30 21.91
N GLN A 200 17.99 7.10 21.48
CA GLN A 200 16.81 7.32 22.32
C GLN A 200 16.75 6.34 23.49
N GLU A 201 17.06 5.06 23.27
CA GLU A 201 17.19 4.06 24.33
C GLU A 201 18.28 4.42 25.33
N LYS A 202 19.46 4.87 24.88
CA LYS A 202 20.52 5.35 25.78
C LYS A 202 20.12 6.58 26.59
N SER A 203 19.35 7.50 26.01
CA SER A 203 18.84 8.67 26.74
C SER A 203 17.80 8.29 27.79
N ASN A 204 16.94 7.31 27.49
CA ASN A 204 15.95 6.79 28.44
C ASN A 204 16.60 5.95 29.54
N HIS A 205 17.69 5.24 29.25
CA HIS A 205 18.44 4.50 30.26
C HIS A 205 19.22 5.42 31.21
N ASN A 206 19.75 6.55 30.72
CA ASN A 206 20.43 7.54 31.55
C ASN A 206 19.48 8.35 32.44
N ASN A 207 18.21 8.50 32.07
CA ASN A 207 17.21 9.16 32.91
C ASN A 207 16.71 8.29 34.08
N ASN A 208 16.94 6.97 34.05
CA ASN A 208 16.56 6.07 35.13
C ASN A 208 17.65 5.84 36.20
N HIS A 209 18.82 6.50 36.10
CA HIS A 209 19.91 6.37 37.09
C HIS A 209 20.20 7.61 37.93
N ASN A 210 19.42 8.69 37.82
CA ASN A 210 19.58 9.90 38.65
C ASN A 210 18.44 10.09 39.66
N GLY A 211 17.92 8.99 40.21
CA GLY A 211 16.71 8.98 41.03
C GLY A 211 16.84 8.33 42.41
N GLU A 212 18.01 8.30 43.03
CA GLU A 212 18.11 8.08 44.48
C GLU A 212 19.27 8.91 45.03
N PHE A 213 18.93 9.90 45.86
CA PHE A 213 19.67 10.42 47.02
C PHE A 213 19.13 11.82 47.33
N PHE A 214 18.30 11.96 48.36
CA PHE A 214 18.39 13.05 49.35
C PHE A 214 17.50 12.72 50.56
N HIS A 215 18.17 12.59 51.71
CA HIS A 215 17.78 12.64 53.12
C HIS A 215 16.47 12.04 53.63
#